data_AF-A0A9D9T5I2-F1
#
_entry.id   AF-A0A9D9T5I2-F1
#
_cell.length_a   1.000
_cell.length_b   1.000
_cell.length_c   1.000
_cell.angle_alpha   90.00
_cell.angle_beta   90.00
_cell.angle_gamma   90.00
#
_symmetry.space_group_name_H-M   'P 1'
#
loop_
_entity.id
_entity.type
_entity.pdbx_description
1 polymer ?
#
loop_
_entity_poly.entity_id
_entity_poly.type
_entity_poly.pdbx_seq_one_letter_code
_entity_poly.pdbx_strand_id
1 'polypeptide(L)'
;MDKKISSILFSTRLMAVLFIVFAVAMGAGTFIESKYNTDTARIWIYNAWWFEVIMVFFMINFFGNIKRYQLFKKEKWATLMLHFAFIFILLGAFITRYISYEGVMPIREGATENKVYSDKTFLTVFVDGEYKGEPRRRVFEKQLLLSPVTDNDFTLSGEFADTPFKVNYANYIMGAKQK
;
A
#
# COMPACT_ATOMS: atom_id res chain seq x y z
N MET A 1 27.44 20.75 9.43
CA MET A 1 27.29 19.42 8.77
C MET A 1 26.21 19.44 7.69
N ASP A 2 25.31 20.42 7.75
CA ASP A 2 24.04 20.51 6.99
C ASP A 2 24.22 20.79 5.49
N LYS A 3 25.29 21.49 5.10
CA LYS A 3 25.59 21.78 3.69
C LYS A 3 26.01 20.52 2.90
N LYS A 4 26.61 19.52 3.54
CA LYS A 4 27.03 18.27 2.87
C LYS A 4 25.83 17.35 2.63
N ILE A 5 24.97 17.18 3.63
CA ILE A 5 23.78 16.32 3.53
C ILE A 5 22.78 16.89 2.51
N SER A 6 22.45 18.18 2.62
CA SER A 6 21.57 18.84 1.65
C SER A 6 22.11 18.81 0.22
N SER A 7 23.43 18.93 0.03
CA SER A 7 24.01 18.87 -1.32
C SER A 7 24.00 17.47 -1.92
N ILE A 8 23.90 16.41 -1.13
CA ILE A 8 23.67 15.04 -1.63
C ILE A 8 22.18 14.85 -1.94
N LEU A 9 21.31 15.19 -0.98
CA LEU A 9 19.86 15.04 -1.08
C LEU A 9 19.24 15.80 -2.25
N PHE A 10 19.81 16.93 -2.64
CA PHE A 10 19.31 17.77 -3.74
C PHE A 10 20.15 17.63 -5.02
N SER A 11 20.86 16.51 -5.19
CA SER A 11 21.69 16.28 -6.38
C SER A 11 20.93 15.53 -7.48
N THR A 12 21.26 15.82 -8.73
CA THR A 12 20.79 15.05 -9.89
C THR A 12 21.34 13.62 -9.93
N ARG A 13 22.50 13.37 -9.31
CA ARG A 13 23.05 12.01 -9.16
C ARG A 13 22.16 11.15 -8.28
N LEU A 14 21.74 11.67 -7.13
CA LEU A 14 20.79 10.97 -6.26
C LEU A 14 19.47 10.74 -7.00
N MET A 15 18.98 11.74 -7.74
CA MET A 15 17.76 11.59 -8.55
C MET A 15 17.85 10.41 -9.52
N ALA A 16 18.96 10.28 -10.25
CA ALA A 16 19.19 9.16 -11.17
C ALA A 16 19.21 7.81 -10.45
N VAL A 17 19.89 7.74 -9.29
CA VAL A 17 19.91 6.52 -8.46
C VAL A 17 18.50 6.16 -8.00
N LEU A 18 17.72 7.14 -7.51
CA LEU A 18 16.33 6.92 -7.10
C LEU A 18 15.48 6.39 -8.25
N PHE A 19 15.63 6.91 -9.47
CA PHE A 19 14.94 6.40 -10.66
C PHE A 19 15.31 4.96 -11.00
N ILE A 20 16.59 4.61 -10.94
CA ILE A 20 17.03 3.23 -11.19
C ILE A 20 16.47 2.28 -10.14
N VAL A 21 16.61 2.62 -8.85
CA VAL A 21 16.12 1.78 -7.75
C VAL A 21 14.60 1.63 -7.83
N PHE A 22 13.88 2.71 -8.13
CA PHE A 22 12.43 2.66 -8.29
C PHE A 22 12.01 1.80 -9.49
N ALA A 23 12.67 1.93 -10.65
CA ALA A 23 12.39 1.10 -11.82
C ALA A 23 12.68 -0.39 -11.55
N VAL A 24 13.78 -0.70 -10.87
CA VAL A 24 14.13 -2.09 -10.48
C VAL A 24 13.10 -2.64 -9.50
N ALA A 25 12.68 -1.84 -8.50
CA ALA A 25 11.65 -2.23 -7.55
C ALA A 25 10.31 -2.53 -8.25
N MET A 26 9.88 -1.65 -9.17
CA MET A 26 8.67 -1.86 -9.96
C MET A 26 8.76 -3.11 -10.82
N GLY A 27 9.88 -3.30 -11.53
CA GLY A 27 10.11 -4.50 -12.34
C GLY A 27 10.11 -5.79 -11.50
N ALA A 28 10.79 -5.78 -10.35
CA ALA A 28 10.77 -6.89 -9.42
C ALA A 28 9.35 -7.17 -8.90
N GLY A 29 8.57 -6.14 -8.58
CA GLY A 29 7.17 -6.24 -8.20
C GLY A 29 6.32 -6.99 -9.22
N THR A 30 6.47 -6.65 -10.52
CA THR A 30 5.78 -7.36 -11.61
C THR A 30 6.13 -8.84 -11.66
N PHE A 31 7.41 -9.21 -11.51
CA PHE A 31 7.80 -10.62 -11.51
C PHE A 31 7.32 -11.38 -10.26
N ILE A 32 7.36 -10.73 -9.08
CA ILE A 32 6.85 -11.30 -7.82
C ILE A 32 5.35 -11.56 -7.94
N GLU A 33 4.61 -10.61 -8.49
CA GLU A 33 3.18 -10.73 -8.72
C GLU A 33 2.85 -11.90 -9.65
N SER A 34 3.57 -12.00 -10.78
CA SER A 34 3.38 -13.09 -11.75
C SER A 34 3.75 -14.46 -11.18
N LYS A 35 4.73 -14.53 -10.28
CA LYS A 35 5.23 -15.81 -9.73
C LYS A 35 4.40 -16.32 -8.56
N TYR A 36 3.93 -15.41 -7.69
CA TYR A 36 3.24 -15.77 -6.45
C TYR A 36 1.78 -15.31 -6.49
N ASN A 37 1.54 -14.02 -6.32
CA ASN A 37 0.26 -13.34 -6.49
C ASN A 37 0.42 -11.83 -6.22
N THR A 38 -0.63 -11.07 -6.51
CA THR A 38 -0.71 -9.63 -6.26
C THR A 38 -0.48 -9.27 -4.78
N ASP A 39 -1.00 -10.07 -3.83
CA ASP A 39 -0.82 -9.81 -2.40
C ASP A 39 0.65 -9.88 -1.99
N THR A 40 1.41 -10.87 -2.46
CA THR A 40 2.85 -10.97 -2.18
C THR A 40 3.60 -9.73 -2.67
N ALA A 41 3.31 -9.27 -3.89
CA ALA A 41 3.94 -8.08 -4.45
C ALA A 41 3.58 -6.81 -3.65
N ARG A 42 2.33 -6.72 -3.17
CA ARG A 42 1.90 -5.66 -2.25
C ARG A 42 2.68 -5.70 -0.93
N ILE A 43 2.85 -6.86 -0.29
CA ILE A 43 3.61 -6.96 0.98
C ILE A 43 5.06 -6.52 0.80
N TRP A 44 5.75 -7.04 -0.21
CA TRP A 44 7.19 -6.86 -0.34
C TRP A 44 7.61 -5.56 -1.00
N ILE A 45 6.83 -5.06 -1.97
CA ILE A 45 7.16 -3.88 -2.75
C ILE A 45 6.14 -2.78 -2.51
N TYR A 46 4.91 -2.93 -3.01
CA TYR A 46 4.04 -1.76 -3.20
C TYR A 46 3.59 -1.11 -1.89
N ASN A 47 3.26 -1.89 -0.87
CA ASN A 47 2.86 -1.41 0.46
C ASN A 47 4.00 -1.43 1.47
N ALA A 48 5.21 -1.79 1.05
CA ALA A 48 6.34 -1.84 1.96
C ALA A 48 6.78 -0.42 2.37
N TRP A 49 7.26 -0.29 3.61
CA TRP A 49 7.71 0.97 4.17
C TRP A 49 8.94 1.53 3.44
N TRP A 50 9.84 0.66 2.96
CA TRP A 50 11.07 1.08 2.28
C TRP A 50 10.78 1.68 0.90
N PHE A 51 9.74 1.18 0.21
CA PHE A 51 9.33 1.69 -1.09
C PHE A 51 8.73 3.10 -0.96
N GLU A 52 7.98 3.33 0.11
CA GLU A 52 7.49 4.64 0.46
C GLU A 52 8.62 5.62 0.81
N VAL A 53 9.63 5.16 1.54
CA VAL A 53 10.83 5.98 1.83
C VAL A 53 11.49 6.45 0.54
N ILE A 54 11.58 5.62 -0.50
CA ILE A 54 12.08 6.03 -1.83
C ILE A 54 11.23 7.18 -2.41
N MET A 55 9.89 7.08 -2.34
CA MET A 55 8.98 8.14 -2.82
C MET A 55 9.16 9.45 -2.04
N VAL A 56 9.30 9.38 -0.71
CA VAL A 56 9.59 10.55 0.12
C VAL A 56 10.92 11.19 -0.29
N PHE A 57 11.96 10.38 -0.52
CA PHE A 57 13.25 10.89 -0.99
C PHE A 57 13.16 11.54 -2.37
N PHE A 58 12.36 11.00 -3.29
CA PHE A 58 12.07 11.68 -4.55
C PHE A 58 11.45 13.04 -4.34
N MET A 59 10.43 13.13 -3.47
CA MET A 59 9.74 14.38 -3.17
C MET A 59 10.72 15.44 -2.66
N ILE A 60 11.53 15.09 -1.65
CA ILE A 60 12.58 15.95 -1.10
C ILE A 60 13.59 16.35 -2.18
N ASN A 61 14.01 15.39 -3.00
CA ASN A 61 14.97 15.63 -4.08
C ASN A 61 14.42 16.60 -5.12
N PHE A 62 13.18 16.43 -5.61
CA PHE A 62 12.57 17.31 -6.61
C PHE A 62 12.41 18.74 -6.08
N PHE A 63 11.88 18.92 -4.87
CA PHE A 63 11.78 20.26 -4.25
C PHE A 63 13.16 20.92 -4.10
N GLY A 64 14.15 20.16 -3.66
CA GLY A 64 15.53 20.62 -3.54
C GLY A 64 16.16 21.03 -4.87
N ASN A 65 15.95 20.22 -5.92
CA ASN A 65 16.46 20.49 -7.28
C ASN A 65 15.89 21.80 -7.83
N ILE A 66 14.60 22.07 -7.64
CA ILE A 66 13.97 23.33 -8.10
C ILE A 66 14.72 24.55 -7.57
N LYS A 67 15.01 24.58 -6.27
CA LYS A 67 15.74 25.70 -5.64
C LYS A 67 17.22 25.71 -6.04
N ARG A 68 17.89 24.57 -5.98
CA ARG A 68 19.35 24.46 -6.22
C ARG A 68 19.73 24.85 -7.64
N TYR A 69 18.95 24.42 -8.64
CA TYR A 69 19.25 24.66 -10.05
C TYR A 69 18.50 25.87 -10.63
N GLN A 70 17.84 26.65 -9.76
CA GLN A 70 17.11 27.87 -10.09
C GLN A 70 16.12 27.65 -11.26
N LEU A 71 15.28 26.62 -11.14
CA LEU A 71 14.38 26.21 -12.23
C LEU A 71 13.25 27.23 -12.49
N PHE A 72 13.03 28.20 -11.60
CA PHE A 72 12.08 29.30 -11.79
C PHE A 72 12.46 30.30 -12.90
N LYS A 73 13.65 30.19 -13.49
CA LYS A 73 14.03 31.01 -14.66
C LYS A 73 13.17 30.65 -15.86
N LYS A 74 12.70 31.65 -16.62
CA LYS A 74 11.83 31.47 -17.80
C LYS A 74 12.40 30.48 -18.82
N GLU A 75 13.71 30.50 -19.03
CA GLU A 75 14.43 29.60 -19.93
C GLU A 75 14.33 28.12 -19.53
N LYS A 76 14.03 27.82 -18.26
CA LYS A 76 13.97 26.45 -17.70
C LYS A 76 12.54 25.98 -17.41
N TRP A 77 11.54 26.69 -17.94
CA TRP A 77 10.13 26.45 -17.60
C TRP A 77 9.67 25.02 -17.94
N ALA A 78 10.15 24.45 -19.05
CA ALA A 78 9.85 23.05 -19.40
C ALA A 78 10.37 22.06 -18.33
N THR A 79 11.61 22.24 -17.85
CA THR A 79 12.19 21.39 -16.80
C THR A 79 11.48 21.59 -15.46
N LEU A 80 11.09 22.82 -15.14
CA LEU A 80 10.31 23.12 -13.94
C LEU A 80 8.94 22.43 -13.96
N MET A 81 8.24 22.49 -15.10
CA MET A 81 6.95 21.80 -15.29
C MET A 81 7.08 20.30 -15.08
N LEU A 82 8.15 19.68 -15.61
CA LEU A 82 8.41 18.26 -15.41
C LEU A 82 8.58 17.91 -13.93
N HIS A 83 9.30 18.73 -13.16
CA HIS A 83 9.45 18.51 -11.71
C HIS A 83 8.10 18.62 -10.99
N PHE A 84 7.28 19.61 -11.33
CA PHE A 84 5.95 19.72 -10.76
C PHE A 84 5.05 18.54 -11.12
N ALA A 85 5.13 18.02 -12.34
CA ALA A 85 4.40 16.81 -12.73
C ALA A 85 4.77 15.62 -11.84
N PHE A 86 6.07 15.37 -11.62
CA PHE A 86 6.50 14.28 -10.74
C PHE A 86 6.08 14.50 -9.28
N ILE A 87 6.20 15.72 -8.77
CA ILE A 87 5.72 16.08 -7.43
C ILE A 87 4.22 15.81 -7.31
N PHE A 88 3.44 16.21 -8.30
CA PHE A 88 1.99 16.01 -8.31
C PHE A 88 1.60 14.53 -8.39
N ILE A 89 2.27 13.75 -9.25
CA ILE A 89 2.07 12.30 -9.36
C ILE A 89 2.38 11.61 -8.03
N LEU A 90 3.51 11.94 -7.40
CA LEU A 90 3.89 11.35 -6.11
C LEU A 90 2.91 11.76 -4.99
N LEU A 91 2.46 13.01 -4.99
CA LEU A 91 1.45 13.47 -4.03
C LEU A 91 0.12 12.71 -4.23
N GLY A 92 -0.30 12.52 -5.47
CA GLY A 92 -1.46 11.68 -5.81
C GLY A 92 -1.30 10.25 -5.31
N ALA A 93 -0.12 9.65 -5.50
CA ALA A 93 0.19 8.31 -5.01
C ALA A 93 0.09 8.20 -3.47
N PHE A 94 0.54 9.22 -2.73
CA PHE A 94 0.36 9.27 -1.27
C PHE A 94 -1.12 9.33 -0.87
N ILE A 95 -1.92 10.13 -1.57
CA ILE A 95 -3.37 10.21 -1.31
C ILE A 95 -4.02 8.85 -1.58
N THR A 96 -3.69 8.20 -2.71
CA THR A 96 -4.19 6.86 -3.03
C THR A 96 -3.83 5.84 -1.94
N ARG A 97 -2.57 5.83 -1.50
CA ARG A 97 -2.09 4.87 -0.50
C ARG A 97 -2.77 5.00 0.86
N TYR A 98 -3.01 6.23 1.33
CA TYR A 98 -3.40 6.47 2.72
C TYR A 98 -4.87 6.82 2.92
N ILE A 99 -5.49 7.45 1.92
CA ILE A 99 -6.81 8.07 2.07
C ILE A 99 -7.83 7.40 1.15
N SER A 100 -7.40 6.76 0.06
CA SER A 100 -8.35 6.20 -0.90
C SER A 100 -9.00 4.90 -0.46
N TYR A 101 -10.13 4.62 -1.12
CA TYR A 101 -10.84 3.37 -1.03
C TYR A 101 -10.79 2.69 -2.41
N GLU A 102 -10.20 1.49 -2.44
CA GLU A 102 -10.07 0.67 -3.64
C GLU A 102 -11.07 -0.48 -3.63
N GLY A 103 -11.46 -0.91 -4.83
CA GLY A 103 -12.46 -1.96 -4.99
C GLY A 103 -12.67 -2.38 -6.43
N VAL A 104 -13.42 -3.46 -6.58
CA VAL A 104 -13.79 -4.07 -7.86
C VAL A 104 -15.29 -3.90 -8.07
N MET A 105 -15.66 -3.43 -9.26
CA MET A 105 -17.06 -3.36 -9.72
C MET A 105 -17.23 -4.34 -10.88
N PRO A 106 -17.72 -5.57 -10.66
CA PRO A 106 -18.01 -6.50 -11.73
C PRO A 106 -19.22 -6.00 -12.53
N ILE A 107 -19.00 -5.60 -13.78
CA ILE A 107 -20.08 -5.17 -14.69
C ILE A 107 -20.21 -6.23 -15.78
N ARG A 108 -21.40 -6.82 -15.91
CA ARG A 108 -21.72 -7.75 -17.00
C ARG A 108 -22.04 -6.98 -18.27
N GLU A 109 -21.78 -7.59 -19.42
CA GLU A 109 -22.14 -7.01 -20.73
C GLU A 109 -23.63 -6.64 -20.78
N GLY A 110 -23.93 -5.41 -21.20
CA GLY A 110 -25.29 -4.87 -21.27
C GLY A 110 -25.92 -4.49 -19.92
N ALA A 111 -25.23 -4.68 -18.79
CA ALA A 111 -25.72 -4.32 -17.47
C ALA A 111 -25.12 -3.00 -16.95
N THR A 112 -25.82 -2.38 -16.00
CA THR A 112 -25.29 -1.30 -15.16
C THR A 112 -25.19 -1.80 -13.72
N GLU A 113 -24.17 -1.36 -13.00
CA GLU A 113 -23.94 -1.71 -11.61
C GLU A 113 -23.67 -0.42 -10.82
N ASN A 114 -24.13 -0.37 -9.57
CA ASN A 114 -23.91 0.77 -8.68
C ASN A 114 -23.25 0.36 -7.35
N LYS A 115 -22.74 -0.88 -7.28
CA LYS A 115 -22.06 -1.43 -6.11
C LYS A 115 -20.60 -1.74 -6.41
N VAL A 116 -19.73 -1.38 -5.49
CA VAL A 116 -18.30 -1.72 -5.49
C VAL A 116 -18.02 -2.68 -4.34
N TYR A 117 -17.28 -3.75 -4.62
CA TYR A 117 -16.74 -4.64 -3.60
C TYR A 117 -15.34 -4.16 -3.21
N SER A 118 -14.99 -4.13 -1.93
CA SER A 118 -13.63 -3.80 -1.53
C SER A 118 -12.64 -4.81 -2.12
N ASP A 119 -11.47 -4.34 -2.54
CA ASP A 119 -10.36 -5.21 -2.97
C ASP A 119 -9.59 -5.79 -1.77
N LYS A 120 -9.85 -5.29 -0.58
CA LYS A 120 -9.23 -5.73 0.67
C LYS A 120 -9.87 -7.02 1.16
N THR A 121 -9.02 -7.92 1.64
CA THR A 121 -9.47 -9.15 2.30
C THR A 121 -9.73 -8.87 3.77
N PHE A 122 -10.88 -9.33 4.28
CA PHE A 122 -11.24 -9.22 5.68
C PHE A 122 -11.45 -10.61 6.29
N LEU A 123 -10.89 -10.82 7.49
CA LEU A 123 -11.31 -11.89 8.37
C LEU A 123 -12.48 -11.39 9.21
N THR A 124 -13.64 -11.98 8.96
CA THR A 124 -14.84 -11.74 9.77
C THR A 124 -15.02 -12.89 10.75
N VAL A 125 -14.98 -12.59 12.04
CA VAL A 125 -15.20 -13.54 13.12
C VAL A 125 -16.58 -13.28 13.72
N PHE A 126 -17.47 -14.26 13.57
CA PHE A 126 -18.76 -14.29 14.23
C PHE A 126 -18.62 -15.01 15.56
N VAL A 127 -18.82 -14.27 16.65
CA VAL A 127 -18.77 -14.81 18.01
C VAL A 127 -20.19 -14.90 18.55
N ASP A 128 -20.67 -16.13 18.66
CA ASP A 128 -21.96 -16.45 19.23
C ASP A 128 -21.82 -16.78 20.70
N GLY A 129 -22.76 -16.29 21.50
CA GLY A 129 -22.85 -16.62 22.91
C GLY A 129 -24.20 -16.24 23.48
N GLU A 130 -24.45 -16.66 24.71
CA GLU A 130 -25.63 -16.23 25.45
C GLU A 130 -25.34 -14.93 26.18
N TYR A 131 -26.21 -13.94 26.03
CA TYR A 131 -26.15 -12.70 26.78
C TYR A 131 -27.52 -12.44 27.39
N LYS A 132 -27.59 -12.43 28.72
CA LYS A 132 -28.84 -12.25 29.50
C LYS A 132 -29.93 -13.27 29.12
N GLY A 133 -29.55 -14.52 28.86
CA GLY A 133 -30.47 -15.62 28.55
C GLY A 133 -30.97 -15.67 27.11
N GLU A 134 -30.47 -14.79 26.23
CA GLU A 134 -30.77 -14.83 24.79
C GLU A 134 -29.50 -15.09 23.97
N PRO A 135 -29.59 -15.88 22.88
CA PRO A 135 -28.49 -16.03 21.95
C PRO A 135 -28.23 -14.70 21.24
N ARG A 136 -26.99 -14.22 21.29
CA ARG A 136 -26.54 -13.01 20.61
C ARG A 136 -25.26 -13.29 19.82
N ARG A 137 -25.03 -12.51 18.77
CA ARG A 137 -23.84 -12.58 17.91
C ARG A 137 -23.12 -11.25 17.92
N ARG A 138 -21.80 -11.26 18.12
CA ARG A 138 -20.92 -10.12 17.83
C ARG A 138 -20.10 -10.41 16.60
N VAL A 139 -19.90 -9.40 15.78
CA VAL A 139 -19.12 -9.48 14.54
C VAL A 139 -17.86 -8.66 14.74
N PHE A 140 -16.71 -9.29 14.48
CA PHE A 140 -15.42 -8.62 14.48
C PHE A 140 -14.80 -8.75 13.10
N GLU A 141 -14.33 -7.64 12.55
CA GLU A 141 -13.71 -7.61 11.23
C GLU A 141 -12.26 -7.14 11.37
N LYS A 142 -11.35 -7.86 10.72
CA LYS A 142 -9.95 -7.48 10.63
C LYS A 142 -9.49 -7.56 9.19
N GLN A 143 -9.00 -6.44 8.66
CA GLN A 143 -8.35 -6.44 7.35
C GLN A 143 -7.07 -7.29 7.42
N LEU A 144 -6.90 -8.20 6.47
CA LEU A 144 -5.72 -9.04 6.34
C LEU A 144 -5.14 -8.93 4.93
N LEU A 145 -3.84 -9.13 4.84
CA LEU A 145 -3.13 -9.26 3.58
C LEU A 145 -2.23 -10.48 3.73
N LEU A 146 -2.61 -11.58 3.08
CA LEU A 146 -2.04 -12.91 3.28
C LEU A 146 -1.30 -13.35 2.01
N SER A 147 -0.17 -14.02 2.16
CA SER A 147 0.57 -14.57 1.02
C SER A 147 1.10 -15.98 1.32
N PRO A 148 1.20 -16.86 0.30
CA PRO A 148 1.75 -18.20 0.46
C PRO A 148 3.23 -18.23 0.87
N VAL A 149 3.97 -17.14 0.67
CA VAL A 149 5.44 -17.11 0.80
C VAL A 149 5.95 -16.05 1.79
N THR A 150 5.04 -15.39 2.51
CA THR A 150 5.38 -14.45 3.57
C THR A 150 5.06 -15.02 4.93
N ASP A 151 5.74 -14.53 5.96
CA ASP A 151 5.37 -14.77 7.36
C ASP A 151 4.05 -14.06 7.66
N ASN A 152 2.94 -14.74 7.39
CA ASN A 152 1.64 -14.27 7.83
C ASN A 152 1.57 -14.46 9.34
N ASP A 153 1.20 -13.41 10.06
CA ASP A 153 0.85 -13.51 11.47
C ASP A 153 -0.29 -12.54 11.76
N PHE A 154 -1.26 -13.01 12.53
CA PHE A 154 -2.27 -12.13 13.09
C PHE A 154 -2.82 -12.70 14.39
N THR A 155 -3.13 -11.78 15.29
CA THR A 155 -3.95 -12.03 16.46
C THR A 155 -5.17 -11.12 16.42
N LEU A 156 -6.34 -11.68 16.68
CA LEU A 156 -7.57 -10.93 16.95
C LEU A 156 -8.05 -11.32 18.34
N SER A 157 -8.18 -10.35 19.23
CA SER A 157 -8.70 -10.56 20.58
C SER A 157 -9.96 -9.72 20.74
N GLY A 158 -10.92 -10.23 21.50
CA GLY A 158 -12.14 -9.52 21.80
C GLY A 158 -12.87 -10.16 22.97
N GLU A 159 -14.00 -9.57 23.32
CA GLU A 159 -14.84 -10.06 24.41
C GLU A 159 -16.28 -10.18 23.94
N PHE A 160 -16.90 -11.31 24.27
CA PHE A 160 -18.34 -11.49 24.19
C PHE A 160 -18.89 -11.46 25.61
N ALA A 161 -19.67 -10.43 25.95
CA ALA A 161 -20.03 -10.13 27.33
C ALA A 161 -18.78 -10.08 28.22
N ASP A 162 -18.66 -10.95 29.21
CA ASP A 162 -17.51 -11.05 30.12
C ASP A 162 -16.54 -12.18 29.75
N THR A 163 -16.73 -12.82 28.59
CA THR A 163 -15.90 -13.93 28.12
C THR A 163 -14.89 -13.45 27.07
N PRO A 164 -13.58 -13.39 27.40
CA PRO A 164 -12.56 -13.05 26.43
C PRO A 164 -12.31 -14.21 25.47
N PHE A 165 -12.03 -13.88 24.22
CA PHE A 165 -11.61 -14.84 23.21
C PHE A 165 -10.41 -14.29 22.43
N LYS A 166 -9.61 -15.22 21.89
CA LYS A 166 -8.44 -14.91 21.07
C LYS A 166 -8.39 -15.84 19.88
N VAL A 167 -8.32 -15.26 18.69
CA VAL A 167 -8.10 -15.95 17.42
C VAL A 167 -6.66 -15.69 17.00
N ASN A 168 -5.88 -16.76 16.91
CA ASN A 168 -4.50 -16.71 16.44
C ASN A 168 -4.41 -17.32 15.04
N TYR A 169 -3.53 -16.75 14.22
CA TYR A 169 -3.12 -17.36 12.97
C TYR A 169 -2.55 -18.77 13.21
N ALA A 170 -2.85 -19.70 12.31
CA ALA A 170 -2.34 -21.06 12.34
C ALA A 170 -1.56 -21.41 11.06
N ASN A 171 -2.22 -21.29 9.90
CA ASN A 171 -1.59 -21.52 8.60
C ASN A 171 -2.41 -20.83 7.49
N TYR A 172 -1.78 -20.55 6.34
CA TYR A 172 -2.42 -20.06 5.13
C TYR A 172 -2.21 -21.06 4.00
N ILE A 173 -3.31 -21.58 3.45
CA ILE A 173 -3.29 -22.49 2.30
C ILE A 173 -3.89 -21.76 1.12
N MET A 174 -3.05 -21.42 0.15
CA MET A 174 -3.51 -20.76 -1.07
C MET A 174 -4.36 -21.71 -1.92
N GLY A 175 -5.54 -21.23 -2.36
CA GLY A 175 -6.41 -22.00 -3.24
C GLY A 175 -7.06 -23.23 -2.58
N ALA A 176 -7.23 -23.22 -1.26
CA ALA A 176 -7.90 -24.30 -0.54
C ALA A 176 -9.29 -24.59 -1.12
N LYS A 177 -9.57 -25.86 -1.41
CA LYS A 177 -10.89 -26.35 -1.81
C LYS A 177 -11.40 -27.30 -0.73
N GLN A 178 -12.68 -27.16 -0.39
CA GLN A 178 -13.35 -28.15 0.45
C GLN A 178 -13.39 -29.46 -0.35
N LYS A 179 -12.86 -30.53 0.23
CA LYS A 179 -13.00 -31.88 -0.33
C LYS A 179 -14.42 -32.40 -0.13
#